data_AF-A0A1W9PT49-F1
#
_entry.id   AF-A0A1W9PT49-F1
#
_cell.length_a   1.000
_cell.length_b   1.000
_cell.length_c   1.000
_cell.angle_alpha   90.00
_cell.angle_beta   90.00
_cell.angle_gamma   90.00
#
_symmetry.space_group_name_H-M   'P 1'
#
loop_
_entity.id
_entity.type
_entity.pdbx_description
1 polymer ?
#
loop_
_entity_poly.entity_id
_entity_poly.type
_entity_poly.pdbx_seq_one_letter_code
_entity_poly.pdbx_strand_id
1 'polypeptide(L)'
;MRKVFFLLPIISLFLVSCANAPVTEDYLVLEATEVSAQIFEIPANQKWGDTRIAVRKGEELHISYLSGTITDGNTAIPDANGNGYVCGYADCCEPLPSVPRDALIGRAGDQIFYIGNGGILEMPATGHLYLRVNDCDTGLYDNQGQLSIIVFPEKIPK
;
A
#
# COMPACT_ATOMS: atom_id res chain seq x y z
N MET A 1 91.79 -42.76 -35.37
CA MET A 1 90.70 -41.75 -35.38
C MET A 1 89.48 -42.36 -34.71
N ARG A 2 89.19 -41.96 -33.47
CA ARG A 2 88.18 -42.59 -32.59
C ARG A 2 86.98 -41.63 -32.51
N LYS A 3 85.83 -42.00 -33.09
CA LYS A 3 84.60 -41.18 -33.08
C LYS A 3 83.86 -41.43 -31.76
N VAL A 4 83.63 -40.37 -31.00
CA VAL A 4 82.86 -40.35 -29.74
C VAL A 4 81.40 -40.08 -30.10
N PHE A 5 80.49 -40.97 -29.69
CA PHE A 5 79.05 -40.78 -29.77
C PHE A 5 78.56 -40.14 -28.46
N PHE A 6 77.93 -38.97 -28.53
CA PHE A 6 77.23 -38.35 -27.41
C PHE A 6 75.76 -38.78 -27.40
N LEU A 7 75.33 -39.41 -26.31
CA LEU A 7 73.93 -39.70 -25.99
C LEU A 7 73.33 -38.48 -25.27
N LEU A 8 72.23 -37.95 -25.81
CA LEU A 8 71.39 -36.92 -25.17
C LEU A 8 70.36 -37.59 -24.24
N PRO A 9 70.06 -37.02 -23.05
CA PRO A 9 69.04 -37.57 -22.15
C PRO A 9 67.64 -37.11 -22.57
N ILE A 10 66.68 -38.04 -22.52
CA ILE A 10 65.25 -37.80 -22.74
C ILE A 10 64.66 -37.24 -21.44
N ILE A 11 64.29 -35.97 -21.43
CA ILE A 11 63.54 -35.35 -20.32
C ILE A 11 62.06 -35.61 -20.56
N SER A 12 61.44 -36.43 -19.69
CA SER A 12 60.01 -36.71 -19.72
C SER A 12 59.24 -35.61 -18.98
N LEU A 13 58.37 -34.91 -19.69
CA LEU A 13 57.55 -33.81 -19.18
C LEU A 13 56.20 -34.36 -18.68
N PHE A 14 56.01 -34.45 -17.36
CA PHE A 14 54.70 -34.76 -16.78
C PHE A 14 53.86 -33.49 -16.72
N LEU A 15 52.82 -33.40 -17.57
CA LEU A 15 51.78 -32.39 -17.47
C LEU A 15 50.78 -32.82 -16.40
N VAL A 16 50.78 -32.15 -15.26
CA VAL A 16 49.70 -32.26 -14.26
C VAL A 16 48.51 -31.48 -14.80
N SER A 17 47.47 -32.19 -15.26
CA SER A 17 46.19 -31.58 -15.60
C SER A 17 45.40 -31.35 -14.32
N CYS A 18 45.35 -30.09 -13.86
CA CYS A 18 44.41 -29.68 -12.83
C CYS A 18 43.02 -29.64 -13.49
N ALA A 19 42.19 -30.66 -13.25
CA ALA A 19 40.78 -30.60 -13.59
C ALA A 19 40.11 -29.57 -12.68
N ASN A 20 39.67 -28.44 -13.24
CA ASN A 20 38.79 -27.52 -12.53
C ASN A 20 37.41 -28.17 -12.42
N ALA A 21 37.02 -28.59 -11.22
CA ALA A 21 35.63 -28.91 -10.95
C ALA A 21 34.81 -27.60 -11.03
N PRO A 22 33.67 -27.56 -11.76
CA PRO A 22 32.79 -26.41 -11.72
C PRO A 22 32.20 -26.29 -10.32
N VAL A 23 32.51 -25.19 -9.63
CA VAL A 23 31.82 -24.81 -8.40
C VAL A 23 30.44 -24.31 -8.83
N THR A 24 29.40 -25.10 -8.58
CA THR A 24 28.01 -24.65 -8.71
C THR A 24 27.67 -23.86 -7.46
N GLU A 25 27.77 -22.53 -7.55
CA GLU A 25 27.29 -21.63 -6.51
C GLU A 25 25.77 -21.61 -6.54
N ASP A 26 25.15 -22.18 -5.52
CA ASP A 26 23.70 -22.17 -5.30
C ASP A 26 23.32 -20.81 -4.68
N TYR A 27 23.23 -19.77 -5.51
CA TYR A 27 22.82 -18.45 -5.07
C TYR A 27 21.31 -18.40 -4.83
N LEU A 28 20.92 -18.07 -3.60
CA LEU A 28 19.54 -17.73 -3.26
C LEU A 28 19.10 -16.48 -4.05
N VAL A 29 18.18 -16.67 -5.00
CA VAL A 29 17.46 -15.57 -5.66
C VAL A 29 16.33 -15.15 -4.72
N LEU A 30 16.50 -14.00 -4.05
CA LEU A 30 15.41 -13.36 -3.32
C LEU A 30 14.54 -12.62 -4.34
N GLU A 31 13.34 -13.16 -4.61
CA GLU A 31 12.36 -12.45 -5.41
C GLU A 31 11.69 -11.36 -4.56
N ALA A 32 11.87 -10.09 -4.96
CA ALA A 32 11.14 -8.99 -4.37
C ALA A 32 9.74 -8.93 -4.98
N THR A 33 8.70 -9.06 -4.14
CA THR A 33 7.33 -8.79 -4.57
C THR A 33 7.14 -7.29 -4.72
N GLU A 34 6.80 -6.84 -5.92
CA GLU A 34 6.41 -5.45 -6.16
C GLU A 34 5.06 -5.22 -5.47
N VAL A 35 5.01 -4.37 -4.44
CA VAL A 35 3.76 -3.96 -3.81
C VAL A 35 3.25 -2.74 -4.55
N SER A 36 2.17 -2.88 -5.31
CA SER A 36 1.52 -1.73 -5.92
C SER A 36 0.73 -0.93 -4.88
N ALA A 37 0.77 0.41 -4.99
CA ALA A 37 -0.03 1.31 -4.18
C ALA A 37 -0.68 2.38 -5.07
N GLN A 38 -1.89 2.80 -4.70
CA GLN A 38 -2.65 3.82 -5.43
C GLN A 38 -2.92 5.01 -4.50
N ILE A 39 -2.75 6.22 -5.00
CA ILE A 39 -3.05 7.45 -4.27
C ILE A 39 -4.37 8.02 -4.78
N PHE A 40 -5.25 8.37 -3.85
CA PHE A 40 -6.53 9.01 -4.11
C PHE A 40 -6.56 10.39 -3.44
N GLU A 41 -6.92 11.40 -4.22
CA GLU A 41 -7.26 12.71 -3.67
C GLU A 41 -8.74 12.73 -3.31
N ILE A 42 -9.03 13.05 -2.06
CA ILE A 42 -10.38 13.06 -1.48
C ILE A 42 -10.73 14.51 -1.15
N PRO A 43 -11.48 15.21 -2.03
CA PRO A 43 -11.91 16.58 -1.77
C PRO A 43 -12.93 16.61 -0.63
N ALA A 44 -12.79 17.58 0.27
CA ALA A 44 -13.66 17.72 1.44
C ALA A 44 -15.11 18.11 1.11
N ASN A 45 -15.31 18.67 -0.08
CA ASN A 45 -16.60 19.19 -0.57
C ASN A 45 -17.31 18.26 -1.55
N GLN A 46 -16.89 16.99 -1.63
CA GLN A 46 -17.50 16.01 -2.51
C GLN A 46 -18.16 14.87 -1.72
N LYS A 47 -19.19 14.29 -2.33
CA LYS A 47 -19.80 13.05 -1.86
C LYS A 47 -18.83 11.88 -2.14
N TRP A 48 -19.35 10.65 -2.11
CA TRP A 48 -18.61 9.43 -2.39
C TRP A 48 -17.82 9.48 -3.72
N GLY A 49 -16.50 9.35 -3.65
CA GLY A 49 -15.62 9.11 -4.79
C GLY A 49 -15.35 7.62 -4.98
N ASP A 50 -15.51 7.11 -6.21
CA ASP A 50 -15.22 5.71 -6.56
C ASP A 50 -13.73 5.50 -6.80
N THR A 51 -13.11 4.61 -6.02
CA THR A 51 -11.68 4.27 -6.18
C THR A 51 -11.42 3.24 -7.26
N ARG A 52 -12.48 2.54 -7.73
CA ARG A 52 -12.44 1.35 -8.59
C ARG A 52 -11.68 0.15 -8.03
N ILE A 53 -11.29 0.20 -6.75
CA ILE A 53 -10.71 -0.94 -6.06
C ILE A 53 -11.85 -1.87 -5.68
N ALA A 54 -11.84 -3.08 -6.24
CA ALA A 54 -12.78 -4.13 -5.88
C ALA A 54 -12.29 -4.82 -4.60
N VAL A 55 -13.18 -4.89 -3.61
CA VAL A 55 -12.93 -5.55 -2.33
C VAL A 55 -13.88 -6.71 -2.07
N ARG A 56 -13.45 -7.66 -1.23
CA ARG A 56 -14.24 -8.79 -0.75
C ARG A 56 -14.37 -8.75 0.77
N LYS A 57 -15.56 -9.10 1.26
CA LYS A 57 -15.82 -9.23 2.70
C LYS A 57 -14.78 -10.14 3.38
N GLY A 58 -14.23 -9.68 4.50
CA GLY A 58 -13.27 -10.43 5.32
C GLY A 58 -11.82 -10.37 4.83
N GLU A 59 -11.54 -9.67 3.73
CA GLU A 59 -10.14 -9.44 3.33
C GLU A 59 -9.56 -8.23 4.06
N GLU A 60 -8.24 -8.28 4.27
CA GLU A 60 -7.48 -7.18 4.86
C GLU A 60 -7.05 -6.21 3.75
N LEU A 61 -7.34 -4.92 3.92
CA LEU A 61 -6.91 -3.84 3.04
C LEU A 61 -6.10 -2.83 3.86
N HIS A 62 -4.92 -2.45 3.37
CA HIS A 62 -4.12 -1.42 4.01
C HIS A 62 -4.42 -0.07 3.36
N ILE A 63 -4.92 0.86 4.17
CA ILE A 63 -5.18 2.24 3.79
C ILE A 63 -4.37 3.14 4.72
N SER A 64 -3.79 4.22 4.21
CA SER A 64 -3.09 5.21 5.03
C SER A 64 -3.36 6.63 4.55
N TYR A 65 -3.51 7.55 5.49
CA TYR A 65 -3.38 8.97 5.21
C TYR A 65 -1.94 9.28 4.82
N LEU A 66 -1.75 9.92 3.66
CA LEU A 66 -0.43 10.34 3.17
C LEU A 66 -0.16 11.80 3.54
N SER A 67 -1.11 12.68 3.23
CA SER A 67 -0.97 14.12 3.42
C SER A 67 -2.29 14.85 3.20
N GLY A 68 -2.28 16.17 3.38
CA GLY A 68 -3.42 17.03 3.07
C GLY A 68 -4.07 17.60 4.32
N THR A 69 -4.90 18.60 4.11
CA THR A 69 -5.62 19.34 5.15
C THR A 69 -6.93 19.78 4.54
N ILE A 70 -7.98 19.77 5.35
CA ILE A 70 -9.30 20.22 4.95
C ILE A 70 -9.79 21.30 5.91
N THR A 71 -10.85 21.99 5.53
CA THR A 71 -11.59 22.86 6.44
C THR A 71 -13.07 22.49 6.46
N ASP A 72 -13.70 22.68 7.61
CA ASP A 72 -15.16 22.75 7.80
C ASP A 72 -15.46 24.19 8.27
N GLY A 73 -16.03 24.99 7.36
CA GLY A 73 -16.11 26.44 7.52
C GLY A 73 -14.74 27.07 7.78
N ASN A 74 -14.53 27.59 9.00
CA ASN A 74 -13.27 28.22 9.42
C ASN A 74 -12.37 27.28 10.25
N THR A 75 -12.82 26.07 10.53
CA THR A 75 -12.07 25.09 11.32
C THR A 75 -11.10 24.37 10.39
N ALA A 76 -9.81 24.33 10.75
CA ALA A 76 -8.82 23.54 10.02
C ALA A 76 -8.71 22.14 10.63
N ILE A 77 -8.78 21.11 9.79
CA ILE A 77 -8.64 19.71 10.17
C ILE A 77 -7.34 19.20 9.54
N PRO A 78 -6.31 18.89 10.34
CA PRO A 78 -4.95 18.68 9.83
C PRO A 78 -4.74 17.29 9.21
N ASP A 79 -5.60 16.32 9.48
CA ASP A 79 -5.44 14.94 9.02
C ASP A 79 -6.79 14.24 8.79
N ALA A 80 -6.75 12.93 8.53
CA ALA A 80 -7.93 12.14 8.22
C ALA A 80 -8.72 11.66 9.45
N ASN A 81 -8.30 11.95 10.69
CA ASN A 81 -9.04 11.56 11.89
C ASN A 81 -10.26 12.45 12.18
N GLY A 82 -10.39 13.58 11.49
CA GLY A 82 -11.50 14.51 11.66
C GLY A 82 -11.33 15.49 12.81
N ASN A 83 -12.38 16.24 13.12
CA ASN A 83 -12.36 17.35 14.09
C ASN A 83 -12.65 16.93 15.55
N GLY A 84 -12.80 15.63 15.82
CA GLY A 84 -13.05 15.06 17.14
C GLY A 84 -14.50 15.19 17.65
N TYR A 85 -15.37 15.97 17.01
CA TYR A 85 -16.79 16.02 17.33
C TYR A 85 -17.49 14.76 16.81
N VAL A 86 -18.21 14.06 17.69
CA VAL A 86 -19.01 12.88 17.34
C VAL A 86 -20.47 13.18 17.67
N CYS A 87 -21.34 13.14 16.68
CA CYS A 87 -22.77 13.39 16.89
C CYS A 87 -23.41 12.26 17.72
N GLY A 88 -23.17 11.00 17.35
CA GLY A 88 -23.49 9.81 18.17
C GLY A 88 -24.97 9.38 18.19
N TYR A 89 -25.87 10.11 17.53
CA TYR A 89 -27.29 9.77 17.42
C TYR A 89 -27.66 9.26 16.02
N ALA A 90 -28.78 8.54 15.92
CA ALA A 90 -29.22 7.93 14.66
C ALA A 90 -29.83 8.93 13.66
N ASP A 91 -30.26 10.10 14.14
CA ASP A 91 -30.87 11.18 13.37
C ASP A 91 -29.86 12.24 12.90
N CYS A 92 -28.59 12.07 13.23
CA CYS A 92 -27.49 12.87 12.71
C CYS A 92 -27.38 12.71 11.18
N CYS A 93 -26.97 13.78 10.49
CA CYS A 93 -26.92 13.80 9.04
C CYS A 93 -25.63 13.24 8.44
N GLU A 94 -24.59 13.05 9.26
CA GLU A 94 -23.32 12.45 8.85
C GLU A 94 -23.53 11.00 8.37
N PRO A 95 -22.84 10.54 7.31
CA PRO A 95 -22.97 9.16 6.82
C PRO A 95 -22.60 8.09 7.85
N LEU A 96 -21.69 8.42 8.78
CA LEU A 96 -21.33 7.56 9.91
C LEU A 96 -21.38 8.38 11.23
N PRO A 97 -22.55 8.52 11.86
CA PRO A 97 -22.74 9.39 13.02
C PRO A 97 -21.93 9.05 14.26
N SER A 98 -21.49 7.79 14.38
CA SER A 98 -20.79 7.27 15.56
C SER A 98 -19.28 7.52 15.53
N VAL A 99 -18.78 8.25 14.54
CA VAL A 99 -17.34 8.55 14.39
C VAL A 99 -17.14 10.06 14.19
N PRO A 100 -15.90 10.58 14.33
CA PRO A 100 -15.67 12.00 14.24
C PRO A 100 -16.17 12.59 12.91
N ARG A 101 -16.77 13.77 12.99
CA ARG A 101 -17.04 14.61 11.83
C ARG A 101 -15.72 14.97 11.16
N ASP A 102 -15.76 15.13 9.85
CA ASP A 102 -14.62 15.41 8.98
C ASP A 102 -13.59 14.28 8.86
N ALA A 103 -13.82 13.13 9.50
CA ALA A 103 -12.93 11.99 9.36
C ALA A 103 -13.07 11.33 7.98
N LEU A 104 -12.00 10.68 7.52
CA LEU A 104 -12.08 9.81 6.36
C LEU A 104 -12.91 8.56 6.70
N ILE A 105 -13.90 8.30 5.86
CA ILE A 105 -14.75 7.10 5.91
C ILE A 105 -14.74 6.38 4.57
N GLY A 106 -14.93 5.06 4.65
CA GLY A 106 -15.06 4.19 3.50
C GLY A 106 -16.47 3.64 3.36
N ARG A 107 -16.84 3.25 2.14
CA ARG A 107 -18.01 2.43 1.87
C ARG A 107 -17.66 1.30 0.92
N ALA A 108 -18.10 0.09 1.26
CA ALA A 108 -18.06 -1.08 0.40
C ALA A 108 -19.44 -1.75 0.42
N GLY A 109 -20.03 -1.96 -0.75
CA GLY A 109 -21.44 -2.35 -0.84
C GLY A 109 -22.33 -1.36 -0.06
N ASP A 110 -23.18 -1.89 0.83
CA ASP A 110 -24.07 -1.10 1.70
C ASP A 110 -23.46 -0.79 3.08
N GLN A 111 -22.19 -1.14 3.32
CA GLN A 111 -21.52 -0.95 4.61
C GLN A 111 -20.61 0.27 4.57
N ILE A 112 -20.77 1.18 5.53
CA ILE A 112 -19.90 2.34 5.77
C ILE A 112 -19.02 2.04 6.98
N PHE A 113 -17.75 2.43 6.93
CA PHE A 113 -16.78 2.15 7.98
C PHE A 113 -15.80 3.31 8.18
N TYR A 114 -15.26 3.42 9.40
CA TYR A 114 -14.24 4.39 9.76
C TYR A 114 -12.89 4.00 9.18
N ILE A 115 -12.15 4.98 8.65
CA ILE A 115 -10.76 4.80 8.22
C ILE A 115 -9.81 5.67 9.05
N GLY A 116 -10.15 6.95 9.25
CA GLY A 116 -9.24 7.87 9.93
C GLY A 116 -7.91 8.02 9.18
N ASN A 117 -6.81 8.12 9.92
CA ASN A 117 -5.45 8.06 9.36
C ASN A 117 -5.06 6.70 8.76
N GLY A 118 -5.90 5.68 8.86
CA GLY A 118 -5.69 4.38 8.22
C GLY A 118 -5.29 3.25 9.17
N GLY A 119 -4.72 2.19 8.58
CA GLY A 119 -4.41 0.92 9.22
C GLY A 119 -4.71 -0.26 8.30
N ILE A 120 -4.57 -1.47 8.84
CA ILE A 120 -5.04 -2.70 8.19
C ILE A 120 -6.50 -2.90 8.60
N LEU A 121 -7.40 -2.84 7.62
CA LEU A 121 -8.85 -2.90 7.83
C LEU A 121 -9.41 -4.19 7.25
N GLU A 122 -10.19 -4.93 8.04
CA GLU A 122 -11.00 -6.03 7.53
C GLU A 122 -12.22 -5.46 6.78
N MET A 123 -12.36 -5.79 5.50
CA MET A 123 -13.43 -5.24 4.66
C MET A 123 -14.80 -5.78 5.10
N PRO A 124 -15.77 -4.90 5.43
CA PRO A 124 -17.04 -5.34 6.01
C PRO A 124 -17.99 -5.98 4.98
N ALA A 125 -17.77 -5.73 3.69
CA ALA A 125 -18.61 -6.18 2.59
C ALA A 125 -17.82 -6.32 1.28
N THR A 126 -18.41 -7.03 0.33
CA THR A 126 -17.90 -7.15 -1.05
C THR A 126 -18.46 -6.02 -1.92
N GLY A 127 -17.62 -5.38 -2.74
CA GLY A 127 -18.05 -4.31 -3.64
C GLY A 127 -16.88 -3.44 -4.09
N HIS A 128 -17.16 -2.28 -4.69
CA HIS A 128 -16.14 -1.25 -4.91
C HIS A 128 -15.93 -0.44 -3.63
N LEU A 129 -14.68 -0.03 -3.38
CA LEU A 129 -14.35 0.91 -2.32
C LEU A 129 -14.68 2.34 -2.77
N TYR A 130 -15.48 3.03 -1.98
CA TYR A 130 -15.74 4.46 -2.08
C TYR A 130 -15.17 5.18 -0.88
N LEU A 131 -14.69 6.41 -1.08
CA LEU A 131 -14.09 7.24 -0.03
C LEU A 131 -14.78 8.61 0.01
N ARG A 132 -14.91 9.18 1.21
CA ARG A 132 -15.31 10.59 1.42
C ARG A 132 -14.94 11.06 2.83
N VAL A 133 -15.08 12.36 3.05
CA VAL A 133 -15.11 13.00 4.37
C VAL A 133 -16.47 12.79 5.05
N ASN A 134 -16.46 12.49 6.35
CA ASN A 134 -17.65 12.25 7.18
C ASN A 134 -18.31 13.57 7.60
N ASP A 135 -19.02 14.16 6.66
CA ASP A 135 -19.83 15.35 6.90
C ASP A 135 -21.18 15.19 6.20
N CYS A 136 -22.17 15.93 6.68
CA CYS A 136 -23.52 15.95 6.13
C CYS A 136 -23.49 16.38 4.67
N ASP A 137 -24.34 15.77 3.83
CA ASP A 137 -24.42 16.14 2.41
C ASP A 137 -24.76 17.62 2.19
N THR A 138 -25.50 18.23 3.11
CA THR A 138 -25.81 19.67 3.13
C THR A 138 -24.74 20.51 3.81
N GLY A 139 -23.75 19.91 4.46
CA GLY A 139 -22.60 20.57 5.09
C GLY A 139 -21.42 20.74 4.13
N LEU A 140 -21.27 19.85 3.15
CA LEU A 140 -20.14 19.85 2.21
C LEU A 140 -19.87 21.18 1.44
N TYR A 141 -20.81 22.12 1.41
CA TYR A 141 -20.69 23.37 0.64
C TYR A 141 -19.66 24.35 1.20
N ASP A 142 -19.40 24.34 2.51
CA ASP A 142 -18.40 25.19 3.17
C ASP A 142 -17.08 24.45 3.48
N ASN A 143 -16.99 23.19 3.07
CA ASN A 143 -15.75 22.44 3.14
C ASN A 143 -14.77 22.82 2.04
N GLN A 144 -13.48 22.85 2.37
CA GLN A 144 -12.41 23.14 1.40
C GLN A 144 -11.20 22.23 1.62
N GLY A 145 -10.30 22.18 0.64
CA GLY A 145 -9.11 21.34 0.69
C GLY A 145 -9.38 19.88 0.31
N GLN A 146 -8.34 19.06 0.49
CA GLN A 146 -8.38 17.63 0.16
C GLN A 146 -7.40 16.83 1.02
N LEU A 147 -7.68 15.53 1.16
CA LEU A 147 -6.79 14.54 1.75
C LEU A 147 -6.22 13.63 0.66
N SER A 148 -4.93 13.36 0.71
CA SER A 148 -4.27 12.36 -0.15
C SER A 148 -4.18 11.04 0.62
N ILE A 149 -4.79 9.99 0.09
CA ILE A 149 -4.92 8.68 0.75
C ILE A 149 -4.22 7.64 -0.11
N ILE A 150 -3.31 6.88 0.50
CA ILE A 150 -2.66 5.75 -0.16
C ILE A 150 -3.39 4.44 0.20
N VAL A 151 -3.68 3.64 -0.81
CA VAL A 151 -4.31 2.32 -0.66
C VAL A 151 -3.39 1.28 -1.28
N PHE A 152 -3.14 0.20 -0.55
CA PHE A 152 -2.38 -0.96 -1.01
C PHE A 152 -3.38 -2.06 -1.39
N PRO A 153 -3.77 -2.20 -2.67
CA PRO A 153 -4.79 -3.16 -3.11
C PRO A 153 -4.34 -4.62 -3.03
N GLU A 154 -3.03 -4.86 -2.95
CA GLU A 154 -2.47 -6.21 -2.96
C GLU A 154 -2.29 -6.73 -1.53
N LYS A 155 -2.67 -7.99 -1.31
CA LYS A 155 -2.44 -8.67 -0.03
C LYS A 155 -0.93 -8.71 0.20
N ILE A 156 -0.45 -8.14 1.31
CA ILE A 156 0.90 -8.46 1.77
C ILE A 156 0.91 -9.97 2.06
N PRO A 157 1.72 -10.78 1.35
CA PRO A 157 1.83 -12.20 1.66
C PRO A 157 2.20 -12.34 3.15
N LYS A 158 1.41 -13.11 3.90
CA LYS A 158 1.73 -13.46 5.29
C LYS A 158 2.86 -14.47 5.33
#